data_AF-A0A2D4IMU8-F1
#
_entry.id   AF-A0A2D4IMU8-F1
#
_cell.length_a   1.000
_cell.length_b   1.000
_cell.length_c   1.000
_cell.angle_alpha   90.00
_cell.angle_beta   90.00
_cell.angle_gamma   90.00
#
_symmetry.space_group_name_H-M   'P 1'
#
loop_
_entity.id
_entity.type
_entity.pdbx_description
1 polymer ?
#
loop_
_entity_poly.entity_id
_entity_poly.type
_entity_poly.pdbx_seq_one_letter_code
_entity_poly.pdbx_strand_id
1 'polypeptide(L)'
;PANEIRRAYHRVSLRVHPDRAEPADKERSTRHFQILGKVYAVLSDEEQRTLYDQQGIVDEESTVLTQDCNWEEYWRLLFKKITVKNIKDFEKKYKHSTEELEDVKAAYEDFKGDMDKIMESVLCVDYTDEPRIRQIIQHAIDSGELPSYKSFVNESKRKINARKRKSRMGSRKKEMDDFVARMEAKYANKSKKGGKKAAAKK
;
A
#
# COMPACT_ATOMS: atom_id res chain seq x y z
N PRO A 1 -1.68 15.53 15.98
CA PRO A 1 -3.16 15.67 15.99
C PRO A 1 -3.84 15.56 14.61
N ALA A 2 -3.62 16.46 13.64
CA ALA A 2 -4.35 16.44 12.35
C ALA A 2 -4.21 15.11 11.56
N ASN A 3 -3.00 14.52 11.56
CA ASN A 3 -2.76 13.21 10.93
C ASN A 3 -3.49 12.06 11.63
N GLU A 4 -3.71 12.13 12.94
CA GLU A 4 -4.47 11.12 13.69
C GLU A 4 -5.96 11.19 13.38
N ILE A 5 -6.51 12.41 13.32
CA ILE A 5 -7.91 12.67 12.96
C ILE A 5 -8.17 12.16 11.53
N ARG A 6 -7.26 12.45 10.59
CA ARG A 6 -7.33 11.93 9.23
C ARG A 6 -7.27 10.40 9.15
N ARG A 7 -6.39 9.76 9.94
CA ARG A 7 -6.31 8.28 10.01
C ARG A 7 -7.57 7.66 10.62
N ALA A 8 -8.11 8.26 11.68
CA ALA A 8 -9.34 7.81 12.32
C ALA A 8 -10.54 7.94 11.37
N TYR A 9 -10.67 9.09 10.71
CA TYR A 9 -11.69 9.33 9.68
C TYR A 9 -11.60 8.31 8.54
N HIS A 10 -10.40 8.03 8.03
CA HIS A 10 -10.19 6.98 7.02
C HIS A 10 -10.69 5.61 7.49
N ARG A 11 -10.38 5.21 8.73
CA ARG A 11 -10.77 3.91 9.27
C ARG A 11 -12.29 3.78 9.44
N VAL A 12 -12.94 4.82 9.94
CA VAL A 12 -14.40 4.80 10.18
C VAL A 12 -15.16 4.95 8.86
N SER A 13 -14.69 5.79 7.93
CA SER A 13 -15.34 5.99 6.62
C SER A 13 -15.42 4.70 5.82
N LEU A 14 -14.41 3.83 5.89
CA LEU A 14 -14.44 2.50 5.28
C LEU A 14 -15.51 1.57 5.87
N ARG A 15 -15.90 1.76 7.13
CA ARG A 15 -16.94 0.95 7.80
C ARG A 15 -18.34 1.40 7.44
N VAL A 16 -18.55 2.71 7.32
CA VAL A 16 -19.87 3.31 7.06
C VAL A 16 -20.05 3.72 5.60
N HIS A 17 -19.19 3.26 4.69
CA HIS A 17 -19.27 3.63 3.29
C HIS A 17 -20.53 3.05 2.63
N PRO A 18 -21.38 3.88 1.99
CA PRO A 18 -22.68 3.44 1.45
C PRO A 18 -22.57 2.38 0.35
N ASP A 19 -21.50 2.41 -0.45
CA ASP A 19 -21.23 1.41 -1.51
C ASP A 19 -20.83 0.03 -0.95
N ARG A 20 -20.34 -0.03 0.29
CA ARG A 20 -19.91 -1.29 0.95
C ARG A 20 -20.99 -1.85 1.89
N ALA A 21 -22.10 -1.14 2.06
CA ALA A 21 -23.19 -1.52 2.95
C ALA A 21 -24.21 -2.43 2.24
N GLU A 22 -24.73 -3.40 2.99
CA GLU A 22 -25.85 -4.23 2.56
C GLU A 22 -27.08 -3.35 2.22
N PRO A 23 -27.93 -3.74 1.26
CA PRO A 23 -29.07 -2.93 0.83
C PRO A 23 -29.99 -2.46 1.96
N ALA A 24 -30.15 -3.28 3.01
CA ALA A 24 -30.97 -2.97 4.18
C ALA A 24 -30.36 -1.90 5.11
N ASP A 25 -29.03 -1.74 5.08
CA ASP A 25 -28.29 -0.80 5.95
C ASP A 25 -27.79 0.44 5.21
N LYS A 26 -28.05 0.56 3.89
CA LYS A 26 -27.60 1.70 3.08
C LYS A 26 -28.02 3.05 3.65
N GLU A 27 -29.28 3.19 4.07
CA GLU A 27 -29.76 4.45 4.67
C GLU A 27 -29.01 4.81 5.95
N ARG A 28 -28.74 3.82 6.81
CA ARG A 28 -27.99 4.02 8.05
C ARG A 28 -26.56 4.41 7.74
N SER A 29 -25.89 3.69 6.83
CA SER A 29 -24.53 3.97 6.40
C SER A 29 -24.39 5.37 5.79
N THR A 30 -25.32 5.78 4.93
CA THR A 30 -25.34 7.14 4.36
C THR A 30 -25.43 8.21 5.45
N ARG A 31 -26.36 8.06 6.41
CA ARG A 31 -26.49 9.01 7.53
C ARG A 31 -25.23 9.06 8.39
N HIS A 32 -24.65 7.91 8.72
CA HIS A 32 -23.42 7.85 9.51
C HIS A 32 -22.23 8.44 8.75
N PHE A 33 -22.13 8.22 7.43
CA PHE A 33 -21.07 8.80 6.61
C PHE A 33 -21.21 10.32 6.53
N GLN A 34 -22.42 10.85 6.40
CA GLN A 34 -22.69 12.29 6.45
C GLN A 34 -22.26 12.90 7.78
N ILE A 35 -22.68 12.30 8.91
CA ILE A 35 -22.27 12.75 10.25
C ILE A 35 -20.74 12.71 10.36
N LEU A 36 -20.11 11.61 9.92
CA LEU A 36 -18.67 11.46 9.95
C LEU A 36 -17.95 12.51 9.10
N GLY A 37 -18.49 12.88 7.93
CA GLY A 37 -17.98 13.95 7.09
C GLY A 37 -18.03 15.32 7.78
N LYS A 38 -19.14 15.65 8.43
CA LYS A 38 -19.29 16.88 9.23
C LYS A 38 -18.29 16.92 10.40
N VAL A 39 -18.19 15.82 11.13
CA VAL A 39 -17.23 15.68 12.24
C VAL A 39 -15.81 15.89 11.75
N TYR A 40 -15.44 15.33 10.59
CA TYR A 40 -14.13 15.56 10.01
C TYR A 40 -13.92 17.00 9.56
N ALA A 41 -14.90 17.65 8.93
CA ALA A 41 -14.80 19.05 8.52
C ALA A 41 -14.47 19.96 9.71
N VAL A 42 -15.16 19.77 10.85
CA VAL A 42 -14.93 20.55 12.07
C VAL A 42 -13.60 20.20 12.74
N LEU A 43 -13.28 18.91 12.88
CA LEU A 43 -12.09 18.47 13.62
C LEU A 43 -10.79 18.55 12.82
N SER A 44 -10.86 18.57 11.48
CA SER A 44 -9.67 18.60 10.62
C SER A 44 -9.03 19.99 10.53
N ASP A 45 -9.81 21.04 10.77
CA ASP A 45 -9.37 22.44 10.78
C ASP A 45 -9.21 22.92 12.22
N GLU A 46 -8.05 23.51 12.52
CA GLU A 46 -7.68 23.90 13.89
C GLU A 46 -8.50 25.08 14.41
N GLU A 47 -8.88 26.01 13.53
CA GLU A 47 -9.72 27.16 13.86
C GLU A 47 -11.17 26.71 14.11
N GLN A 48 -11.71 25.85 13.23
CA GLN A 48 -13.05 25.29 13.39
C GLN A 48 -13.17 24.43 14.65
N ARG A 49 -12.14 23.62 14.94
CA ARG A 49 -12.09 22.82 16.17
C ARG A 49 -12.08 23.70 17.41
N THR A 50 -11.28 24.77 17.40
CA THR A 50 -11.20 25.70 18.53
C THR A 50 -12.53 26.41 18.77
N LEU A 51 -13.21 26.83 17.71
CA LEU A 51 -14.55 27.43 17.80
C LEU A 51 -15.58 26.44 18.35
N TYR A 52 -15.55 25.18 17.90
CA TYR A 52 -16.42 24.13 18.42
C TYR A 52 -16.15 23.85 19.91
N ASP A 53 -14.88 23.74 20.32
CA ASP A 53 -14.49 23.49 21.72
C ASP A 53 -14.90 24.66 22.66
N GLN A 54 -14.97 25.89 22.14
CA GLN A 54 -15.35 27.09 22.90
C GLN A 54 -16.85 27.36 22.95
N GLN A 55 -17.55 27.21 21.81
CA GLN A 55 -18.95 27.62 21.66
C GLN A 55 -19.92 26.43 21.65
N GLY A 56 -19.44 25.23 21.34
CA GLY A 56 -20.28 24.04 21.17
C GLY A 56 -21.19 24.09 19.94
N ILE A 57 -20.98 25.04 19.03
CA ILE A 57 -21.83 25.28 17.86
C ILE A 57 -21.17 24.65 16.63
N VAL A 58 -21.96 23.92 15.84
CA VAL A 58 -21.59 23.42 14.52
C VAL A 58 -22.45 24.15 13.51
N ASP A 59 -21.83 24.74 12.48
CA ASP A 59 -22.58 25.31 11.36
C ASP A 59 -23.30 24.18 10.62
N GLU A 60 -24.63 24.14 10.73
CA GLU A 60 -25.48 23.13 10.10
C GLU A 60 -25.53 23.30 8.57
N GLU A 61 -25.12 24.47 8.06
CA GLU A 61 -25.22 24.90 6.66
C GLU A 61 -23.93 24.65 5.85
N SER A 62 -23.13 23.66 6.21
CA SER A 62 -22.04 23.22 5.32
C SER A 62 -22.61 22.51 4.10
N THR A 63 -22.76 23.26 3.00
CA THR A 63 -23.32 22.89 1.69
C THR A 63 -22.58 21.77 0.94
N VAL A 64 -21.51 21.22 1.51
CA VAL A 64 -20.62 20.23 0.86
C VAL A 64 -21.17 18.79 0.93
N LEU A 65 -22.26 18.55 1.67
CA LEU A 65 -22.79 17.22 1.96
C LEU A 65 -24.28 17.05 1.58
N THR A 66 -24.67 17.51 0.38
CA THR A 66 -26.00 17.23 -0.17
C THR A 66 -26.17 15.74 -0.50
N GLN A 67 -27.41 15.25 -0.46
CA GLN A 67 -27.76 13.82 -0.57
C GLN A 67 -27.33 13.16 -1.90
N ASP A 68 -27.07 13.97 -2.93
CA ASP A 68 -26.65 13.57 -4.27
C ASP A 68 -25.12 13.57 -4.49
N CYS A 69 -24.31 13.80 -3.45
CA CYS A 69 -22.87 13.75 -3.58
C CYS A 69 -22.37 12.33 -3.87
N ASN A 70 -21.56 12.16 -4.94
CA ASN A 70 -20.85 10.92 -5.19
C ASN A 70 -19.79 10.71 -4.08
N TRP A 71 -20.13 9.88 -3.10
CA TRP A 71 -19.29 9.60 -1.93
C TRP A 71 -17.92 9.05 -2.29
N GLU A 72 -17.82 8.27 -3.37
CA GLU A 72 -16.52 7.76 -3.83
C GLU A 72 -15.64 8.91 -4.33
N GLU A 73 -16.18 9.87 -5.08
CA GLU A 73 -15.41 11.02 -5.58
C GLU A 73 -14.91 11.92 -4.44
N TYR A 74 -15.77 12.21 -3.46
CA TYR A 74 -15.37 12.95 -2.26
C TYR A 74 -14.29 12.21 -1.46
N TRP A 75 -14.48 10.91 -1.25
CA TRP A 75 -13.50 10.10 -0.54
C TRP A 75 -12.17 9.98 -1.29
N ARG A 76 -12.19 9.93 -2.64
CA ARG A 76 -11.00 9.93 -3.50
C ARG A 76 -10.26 11.27 -3.49
N LEU A 77 -10.98 12.39 -3.29
CA LEU A 77 -10.40 13.72 -3.13
C LEU A 77 -9.59 13.80 -1.82
N LEU A 78 -10.16 13.27 -0.73
CA LEU A 78 -9.52 13.22 0.59
C LEU A 78 -8.41 12.16 0.68
N PHE A 79 -8.64 11.00 0.07
CA PHE A 79 -7.74 9.85 0.07
C PHE A 79 -7.41 9.44 -1.36
N LYS A 80 -6.32 10.00 -1.87
CA LYS A 80 -5.77 9.65 -3.19
C LYS A 80 -5.65 8.13 -3.28
N LYS A 81 -6.21 7.56 -4.35
CA LYS A 81 -6.12 6.12 -4.63
C LYS A 81 -4.67 5.70 -4.66
N ILE A 82 -4.33 4.67 -3.88
CA ILE A 82 -3.01 4.03 -3.94
C ILE A 82 -2.90 3.38 -5.32
N THR A 83 -1.94 3.85 -6.11
CA THR A 83 -1.66 3.29 -7.43
C THR A 83 -0.45 2.36 -7.36
N VAL A 84 -0.31 1.49 -8.37
CA VAL A 84 0.90 0.68 -8.54
C VAL A 84 2.16 1.55 -8.62
N LYS A 85 2.05 2.76 -9.17
CA LYS A 85 3.14 3.74 -9.18
C LYS A 85 3.55 4.13 -7.77
N ASN A 86 2.59 4.45 -6.89
CA ASN A 86 2.88 4.81 -5.50
C ASN A 86 3.61 3.66 -4.75
N ILE A 87 3.23 2.41 -5.01
CA ILE A 87 3.88 1.23 -4.42
C ILE A 87 5.33 1.12 -4.90
N LYS A 88 5.57 1.29 -6.22
CA LYS A 88 6.91 1.25 -6.80
C LYS A 88 7.79 2.41 -6.31
N ASP A 89 7.20 3.59 -6.14
CA ASP A 89 7.91 4.77 -5.63
C ASP A 89 8.26 4.57 -4.14
N PHE A 90 7.37 3.95 -3.35
CA PHE A 90 7.66 3.54 -1.98
C PHE A 90 8.77 2.48 -1.94
N GLU A 91 8.70 1.43 -2.75
CA GLU A 91 9.72 0.38 -2.84
C GLU A 91 11.11 0.97 -3.09
N LYS A 92 11.22 1.92 -4.04
CA LYS A 92 12.48 2.60 -4.35
C LYS A 92 13.00 3.47 -3.21
N LYS A 93 12.10 4.11 -2.47
CA LYS A 93 12.47 4.96 -1.33
C LYS A 93 12.90 4.12 -0.13
N TYR A 94 12.26 2.98 0.09
CA TYR A 94 12.53 2.09 1.20
C TYR A 94 13.82 1.26 0.97
N LYS A 95 14.05 0.73 -0.23
CA LYS A 95 15.26 -0.02 -0.54
C LYS A 95 16.51 0.86 -0.38
N HIS A 96 17.53 0.34 0.29
CA HIS A 96 18.77 1.02 0.67
C HIS A 96 18.60 2.20 1.64
N SER A 97 17.43 2.35 2.26
CA SER A 97 17.20 3.39 3.27
C SER A 97 17.70 2.95 4.65
N THR A 98 17.83 3.91 5.57
CA THR A 98 18.11 3.63 6.98
C THR A 98 16.98 2.84 7.64
N GLU A 99 15.73 3.10 7.24
CA GLU A 99 14.54 2.37 7.72
C GLU A 99 14.64 0.88 7.39
N GLU A 100 15.08 0.54 6.18
CA GLU A 100 15.31 -0.87 5.82
C GLU A 100 16.43 -1.51 6.63
N LEU A 101 17.53 -0.78 6.90
CA LEU A 101 18.62 -1.29 7.73
C LEU A 101 18.13 -1.62 9.15
N GLU A 102 17.33 -0.73 9.74
CA GLU A 102 16.74 -0.90 11.07
C GLU A 102 15.76 -2.07 11.10
N ASP A 103 14.86 -2.17 10.11
CA ASP A 103 13.90 -3.28 10.00
C ASP A 103 14.58 -4.64 9.82
N VAL A 104 15.67 -4.70 9.02
CA VAL A 104 16.47 -5.92 8.86
C VAL A 104 17.17 -6.30 10.16
N LYS A 105 17.69 -5.33 10.91
CA LYS A 105 18.32 -5.58 12.22
C LYS A 105 17.30 -6.08 13.24
N ALA A 106 16.15 -5.44 13.33
CA ALA A 106 15.05 -5.85 14.21
C ALA A 106 14.60 -7.28 13.89
N ALA A 107 14.36 -7.59 12.61
CA ALA A 107 14.02 -8.94 12.17
C ALA A 107 15.13 -9.96 12.49
N TYR A 108 16.40 -9.57 12.37
CA TYR A 108 17.52 -10.44 12.71
C TYR A 108 17.55 -10.80 14.20
N GLU A 109 17.28 -9.84 15.08
CA GLU A 109 17.18 -10.06 16.52
C GLU A 109 15.97 -10.93 16.89
N ASP A 110 14.81 -10.62 16.34
CA ASP A 110 13.55 -11.35 16.60
C ASP A 110 13.66 -12.83 16.18
N PHE A 111 14.29 -13.09 15.03
CA PHE A 111 14.41 -14.44 14.49
C PHE A 111 15.76 -15.10 14.75
N LYS A 112 16.62 -14.49 15.58
CA LYS A 112 17.93 -15.01 15.97
C LYS A 112 18.76 -15.49 14.76
N GLY A 113 18.75 -14.68 13.70
CA GLY A 113 19.50 -14.95 12.46
C GLY A 113 18.93 -16.02 11.52
N ASP A 114 17.67 -16.44 11.67
CA ASP A 114 17.03 -17.32 10.67
C ASP A 114 16.64 -16.55 9.40
N MET A 115 17.44 -16.71 8.34
CA MET A 115 17.25 -16.03 7.06
C MET A 115 15.91 -16.35 6.39
N ASP A 116 15.31 -17.52 6.62
CA ASP A 116 14.01 -17.83 6.01
C ASP A 116 12.92 -16.90 6.56
N LYS A 117 12.95 -16.65 7.88
CA LYS A 117 11.97 -15.79 8.56
C LYS A 117 12.24 -14.31 8.32
N ILE A 118 13.52 -13.91 8.29
CA ILE A 118 13.91 -12.53 7.97
C ILE A 118 13.39 -12.14 6.59
N MET A 119 13.60 -13.00 5.58
CA MET A 119 13.14 -12.73 4.21
C MET A 119 11.62 -12.72 4.07
N GLU A 120 10.88 -13.37 4.98
CA GLU A 120 9.41 -13.35 5.01
C GLU A 120 8.85 -12.13 5.77
N SER A 121 9.62 -11.59 6.71
CA SER A 121 9.20 -10.47 7.57
C SER A 121 9.53 -9.09 7.02
N VAL A 122 10.66 -8.94 6.31
CA VAL A 122 11.13 -7.62 5.85
C VAL A 122 10.35 -7.16 4.62
N LEU A 123 9.91 -5.90 4.63
CA LEU A 123 9.13 -5.31 3.55
C LEU A 123 9.92 -5.21 2.24
N CYS A 124 9.23 -5.31 1.11
CA CYS A 124 9.79 -5.10 -0.22
C CYS A 124 10.99 -6.00 -0.59
N VAL A 125 11.14 -7.14 0.10
CA VAL A 125 12.20 -8.12 -0.14
C VAL A 125 11.66 -9.29 -0.96
N ASP A 126 12.48 -9.73 -1.93
CA ASP A 126 12.27 -11.00 -2.61
C ASP A 126 13.51 -11.90 -2.52
N TYR A 127 13.41 -13.16 -2.94
CA TYR A 127 14.53 -14.10 -2.91
C TYR A 127 15.73 -13.70 -3.80
N THR A 128 15.58 -12.73 -4.70
CA THR A 128 16.68 -12.17 -5.48
C THR A 128 17.48 -11.14 -4.68
N ASP A 129 16.85 -10.51 -3.69
CA ASP A 129 17.47 -9.55 -2.77
C ASP A 129 18.25 -10.20 -1.61
N GLU A 130 18.19 -11.53 -1.44
CA GLU A 130 18.89 -12.24 -0.33
C GLU A 130 20.37 -11.86 -0.16
N PRO A 131 21.19 -11.75 -1.24
CA PRO A 131 22.60 -11.38 -1.09
C PRO A 131 22.80 -10.02 -0.43
N ARG A 132 21.92 -9.06 -0.75
CA ARG A 132 21.95 -7.70 -0.22
C ARG A 132 21.55 -7.68 1.26
N ILE A 133 20.47 -8.37 1.62
CA ILE A 133 20.04 -8.50 3.02
C ILE A 133 21.13 -9.16 3.86
N ARG A 134 21.77 -10.21 3.33
CA ARG A 134 22.89 -10.86 4.01
C ARG A 134 24.09 -9.93 4.20
N GLN A 135 24.41 -9.09 3.21
CA GLN A 135 25.49 -8.11 3.34
C GLN A 135 25.19 -7.06 4.41
N ILE A 136 23.95 -6.58 4.50
CA ILE A 136 23.51 -5.65 5.55
C ILE A 136 23.74 -6.27 6.94
N ILE A 137 23.28 -7.50 7.14
CA ILE A 137 23.45 -8.22 8.41
C ILE A 137 24.93 -8.44 8.71
N GLN A 138 25.72 -8.88 7.72
CA GLN A 138 27.15 -9.12 7.91
C GLN A 138 27.88 -7.84 8.32
N HIS A 139 27.60 -6.72 7.65
CA HIS A 139 28.18 -5.42 8.01
C HIS A 139 27.80 -5.00 9.43
N ALA A 140 26.55 -5.23 9.86
CA ALA A 140 26.10 -4.92 11.22
C ALA A 140 26.72 -5.84 12.29
N ILE A 141 27.05 -7.09 11.95
CA ILE A 141 27.81 -8.00 12.82
C ILE A 141 29.27 -7.52 12.91
N ASP A 142 29.86 -7.17 11.78
CA ASP A 142 31.27 -6.72 11.70
C ASP A 142 31.46 -5.37 12.41
N SER A 143 30.46 -4.49 12.38
CA SER A 143 30.45 -3.22 13.14
C SER A 143 30.18 -3.41 14.63
N GLY A 144 29.81 -4.62 15.07
CA GLY A 144 29.50 -4.94 16.46
C GLY A 144 28.11 -4.48 16.93
N GLU A 145 27.25 -4.04 16.02
CA GLU A 145 25.88 -3.62 16.31
C GLU A 145 24.94 -4.80 16.54
N LEU A 146 25.21 -5.95 15.91
CA LEU A 146 24.42 -7.18 16.08
C LEU A 146 25.26 -8.34 16.58
N PRO A 147 24.71 -9.19 17.48
CA PRO A 147 25.38 -10.41 17.90
C PRO A 147 25.42 -11.45 16.78
N SER A 148 26.50 -12.21 16.69
CA SER A 148 26.61 -13.29 15.70
C SER A 148 25.84 -14.54 16.15
N TYR A 149 24.68 -14.82 15.53
CA TYR A 149 23.90 -16.03 15.82
C TYR A 149 24.35 -17.24 14.99
N LYS A 150 24.39 -18.42 15.63
CA LYS A 150 24.75 -19.71 15.00
C LYS A 150 23.87 -20.05 13.80
N SER A 151 22.58 -19.68 13.84
CA SER A 151 21.63 -19.91 12.75
C SER A 151 22.04 -19.22 11.45
N PHE A 152 22.68 -18.04 11.57
CA PHE A 152 23.15 -17.26 10.44
C PHE A 152 24.51 -17.73 9.93
N VAL A 153 25.46 -18.00 10.86
CA VAL A 153 26.83 -18.40 10.52
C VAL A 153 26.88 -19.83 9.97
N ASN A 154 26.24 -20.78 10.65
CA ASN A 154 26.28 -22.20 10.31
C ASN A 154 25.03 -22.63 9.54
N GLU A 155 24.58 -21.78 8.63
CA GLU A 155 23.39 -22.08 7.86
C GLU A 155 23.58 -23.30 6.95
N SER A 156 22.61 -24.22 6.97
CA SER A 156 22.69 -25.45 6.17
C SER A 156 22.72 -25.15 4.66
N LYS A 157 23.63 -25.82 3.94
CA LYS A 157 23.71 -25.75 2.46
C LYS A 157 22.38 -26.09 1.78
N ARG A 158 21.55 -26.93 2.40
CA ARG A 158 20.20 -27.28 1.92
C ARG A 158 19.27 -26.07 1.90
N LYS A 159 19.20 -25.29 2.99
CA LYS A 159 18.39 -24.07 3.07
C LYS A 159 18.86 -23.02 2.06
N ILE A 160 20.17 -22.78 2.00
CA ILE A 160 20.77 -21.85 1.04
C ILE A 160 20.41 -22.24 -0.40
N ASN A 161 20.57 -23.52 -0.77
CA ASN A 161 20.25 -24.00 -2.12
C ASN A 161 18.75 -23.93 -2.42
N ALA A 162 17.89 -24.17 -1.42
CA ALA A 162 16.45 -24.03 -1.57
C ALA A 162 16.06 -22.58 -1.89
N ARG A 163 16.61 -21.59 -1.17
CA ARG A 163 16.36 -20.17 -1.47
C ARG A 163 16.96 -19.74 -2.80
N LYS A 164 18.17 -20.21 -3.16
CA LYS A 164 18.73 -19.98 -4.51
C LYS A 164 17.83 -20.53 -5.63
N ARG A 165 17.19 -21.69 -5.43
CA ARG A 165 16.21 -22.22 -6.40
C ARG A 165 14.97 -21.33 -6.48
N LYS A 166 14.43 -20.87 -5.34
CA LYS A 166 13.31 -19.93 -5.30
C LYS A 166 13.65 -18.59 -5.95
N SER A 167 14.86 -18.08 -5.74
CA SER A 167 15.40 -16.89 -6.39
C SER A 167 15.39 -17.03 -7.91
N ARG A 168 15.96 -18.12 -8.45
CA ARG A 168 15.93 -18.41 -9.90
C ARG A 168 14.51 -18.52 -10.47
N MET A 169 13.60 -19.15 -9.72
CA MET A 169 12.19 -19.24 -10.11
C MET A 169 11.50 -17.87 -10.09
N GLY A 170 11.81 -17.03 -9.10
CA GLY A 170 11.33 -15.65 -9.00
C GLY A 170 11.80 -14.79 -10.16
N SER A 171 13.10 -14.83 -10.50
CA SER A 171 13.65 -14.14 -11.67
C SER A 171 12.96 -14.60 -12.96
N ARG A 172 12.85 -15.92 -13.17
CA ARG A 172 12.18 -16.48 -14.34
C ARG A 172 10.70 -16.10 -14.43
N LYS A 173 10.00 -15.99 -13.29
CA LYS A 173 8.62 -15.52 -13.25
C LYS A 173 8.52 -14.06 -13.68
N LYS A 174 9.38 -13.18 -13.15
CA LYS A 174 9.43 -11.77 -13.57
C LYS A 174 9.72 -11.63 -15.06
N GLU A 175 10.66 -12.41 -15.60
CA GLU A 175 10.96 -12.45 -17.04
C GLU A 175 9.75 -12.89 -17.86
N MET A 176 9.02 -13.90 -17.40
CA MET A 176 7.80 -14.38 -18.06
C MET A 176 6.68 -13.33 -18.02
N ASP A 177 6.46 -12.70 -16.87
CA ASP A 177 5.46 -11.65 -16.70
C ASP A 177 5.79 -10.43 -17.60
N ASP A 178 7.06 -10.03 -17.69
CA ASP A 178 7.51 -8.95 -18.58
C ASP A 178 7.35 -9.32 -20.07
N PHE A 179 7.65 -10.58 -20.43
CA PHE A 179 7.40 -11.10 -21.76
C PHE A 179 5.91 -11.07 -22.14
N VAL A 180 5.03 -11.53 -21.23
CA VAL A 180 3.58 -11.50 -21.41
C VAL A 180 3.09 -10.06 -21.56
N ALA A 181 3.51 -9.14 -20.68
CA ALA A 181 3.14 -7.73 -20.77
C ALA A 181 3.59 -7.10 -22.09
N ARG A 182 4.80 -7.43 -22.58
CA ARG A 182 5.30 -6.97 -23.88
C ARG A 182 4.49 -7.55 -25.04
N MET A 183 4.06 -8.80 -24.94
CA MET A 183 3.17 -9.43 -25.92
C MET A 183 1.79 -8.77 -25.93
N GLU A 184 1.18 -8.56 -24.77
CA GLU A 184 -0.09 -7.85 -24.63
C GLU A 184 -0.01 -6.45 -25.23
N ALA A 185 1.02 -5.67 -24.92
CA ALA A 185 1.20 -4.34 -25.50
C ALA A 185 1.32 -4.36 -27.04
N LYS A 186 1.96 -5.39 -27.61
CA LYS A 186 2.12 -5.54 -29.07
C LYS A 186 0.86 -6.02 -29.78
N TYR A 187 0.07 -6.91 -29.15
CA TYR A 187 -1.00 -7.63 -29.82
C TYR A 187 -2.43 -7.20 -29.38
N ALA A 188 -2.60 -6.54 -28.23
CA ALA A 188 -3.91 -6.09 -27.76
C ALA A 188 -4.51 -4.92 -28.57
N ASN A 189 -3.71 -4.22 -29.39
CA ASN A 189 -4.15 -3.01 -30.10
C ASN A 189 -4.50 -3.20 -31.60
N LYS A 190 -4.65 -4.45 -32.08
CA LYS A 190 -4.93 -4.73 -33.51
C LYS A 190 -6.42 -4.93 -33.86
N SER A 191 -7.36 -4.86 -32.93
CA SER A 191 -8.79 -5.12 -33.23
C SER A 191 -9.66 -3.88 -33.54
N LYS A 192 -9.12 -2.65 -33.55
CA LYS A 192 -9.90 -1.41 -33.84
C LYS A 192 -9.49 -0.64 -35.11
N LYS A 193 -9.04 -1.32 -36.17
CA LYS A 193 -8.87 -0.71 -37.49
C LYS A 193 -9.31 -1.66 -38.61
N GLY A 194 -10.60 -1.68 -38.90
CA GLY A 194 -11.12 -2.42 -40.06
C GLY A 194 -12.64 -2.47 -40.10
N GLY A 195 -13.28 -1.38 -40.54
CA GLY A 195 -14.72 -1.42 -40.78
C GLY A 195 -15.39 -0.07 -40.93
N LYS A 196 -15.04 0.69 -41.97
CA LYS A 196 -15.96 1.60 -42.67
C LYS A 196 -15.36 1.97 -44.04
N LYS A 197 -15.68 1.17 -45.06
CA LYS A 197 -15.67 1.59 -46.45
C LYS A 197 -17.02 1.26 -47.07
N ALA A 198 -17.71 2.33 -47.44
CA ALA A 198 -18.64 2.52 -48.55
C ALA A 198 -19.69 1.44 -48.89
N ALA A 199 -20.96 1.86 -48.84
CA ALA A 199 -21.93 1.51 -49.87
C ALA A 199 -22.67 2.80 -50.26
N ALA A 200 -22.54 3.17 -51.54
CA ALA A 200 -23.20 4.31 -52.16
C ALA A 200 -24.47 3.84 -52.90
N LYS A 201 -25.43 4.77 -53.03
CA LYS A 201 -26.52 4.85 -54.03
C LYS A 201 -27.59 3.75 -54.06
N LYS A 202 -28.82 4.14 -53.76
CA LYS A 202 -29.84 4.41 -54.79
C LYS A 202 -30.80 5.49 -54.29
#